data_AF-A0ABC8T9I1-F1
#
_entry.id   AF-A0ABC8T9I1-F1
#
_cell.length_a   1.000
_cell.length_b   1.000
_cell.length_c   1.000
_cell.angle_alpha   90.00
_cell.angle_beta   90.00
_cell.angle_gamma   90.00
#
_symmetry.space_group_name_H-M   'P 1'
#
loop_
_entity.id
_entity.type
_entity.pdbx_description
1 polymer ?
#
loop_
_entity_poly.entity_id
_entity_poly.type
_entity_poly.pdbx_seq_one_letter_code
_entity_poly.pdbx_strand_id
1 'polypeptide(L)'
;MYYTFYSWTDGIVGSCANLAMGNSSWTHCHIEKLWKITDYCPPCDTLGLQVLLLERSINPPKLISVAQFLPEKAHSLQLEAFSVAIKKLDSEFPRPRLLFVGSCRNEADEKRLQNLKDPTVRLKVEEDVDFYKNVTYSFISFHFIF
;
A
#
# COMPACT_ATOMS: atom_id res chain seq x y z
N MET A 1 9.03 -31.93 -5.90
CA MET A 1 7.97 -32.61 -6.68
C MET A 1 6.72 -31.74 -6.83
N TYR A 2 6.08 -31.26 -5.75
CA TYR A 2 4.87 -30.41 -5.83
C TYR A 2 5.03 -29.16 -6.71
N TYR A 3 6.00 -28.28 -6.39
CA TYR A 3 6.18 -27.02 -7.13
C TYR A 3 6.57 -27.22 -8.60
N THR A 4 7.29 -28.31 -8.91
CA THR A 4 7.68 -28.66 -10.27
C THR A 4 6.47 -29.05 -11.12
N PHE A 5 5.58 -29.88 -10.56
CA PHE A 5 4.34 -30.26 -11.22
C PHE A 5 3.43 -29.03 -11.41
N TYR A 6 3.29 -28.21 -10.37
CA TYR A 6 2.50 -26.99 -10.44
C TYR A 6 3.02 -26.00 -11.51
N SER A 7 4.34 -25.76 -11.57
CA SER A 7 4.93 -24.88 -12.59
C SER A 7 4.73 -25.41 -14.01
N TRP A 8 4.68 -26.73 -14.18
CA TRP A 8 4.45 -27.35 -15.49
C TRP A 8 2.99 -27.16 -15.95
N THR A 9 2.03 -27.39 -15.05
CA THR A 9 0.62 -27.15 -15.34
C THR A 9 0.32 -25.67 -15.61
N ASP A 10 0.93 -24.79 -14.81
CA ASP A 10 0.80 -23.34 -14.97
C ASP A 10 1.38 -22.86 -16.32
N GLY A 11 2.54 -23.39 -16.72
CA GLY A 11 3.14 -23.16 -18.03
C GLY A 11 2.23 -23.56 -19.20
N ILE A 12 1.60 -24.74 -19.15
CA ILE A 12 0.70 -25.20 -20.20
C ILE A 12 -0.53 -24.30 -20.32
N VAL A 13 -1.22 -24.04 -19.20
CA VAL A 13 -2.45 -23.23 -19.19
C VAL A 13 -2.13 -21.78 -19.58
N GLY A 14 -1.04 -21.23 -19.06
CA GLY A 14 -0.60 -19.87 -19.35
C GLY A 14 -0.19 -19.65 -20.80
N SER A 15 0.41 -20.66 -21.45
CA SER A 15 0.79 -20.57 -22.87
C SER A 15 -0.40 -20.45 -23.83
N CYS A 16 -1.62 -20.76 -23.38
CA CYS A 16 -2.84 -20.57 -24.16
C CYS A 16 -3.34 -19.11 -24.16
N ALA A 17 -2.78 -18.23 -23.33
CA ALA A 17 -3.19 -16.83 -23.28
C ALA A 17 -2.63 -16.05 -24.48
N ASN A 18 -3.46 -15.23 -25.12
CA ASN A 18 -3.04 -14.36 -26.21
C ASN A 18 -2.27 -13.12 -25.73
N LEU A 19 -2.52 -12.69 -24.50
CA LEU A 19 -1.92 -11.52 -23.87
C LEU A 19 -1.84 -11.77 -22.37
N ALA A 20 -0.67 -11.50 -21.78
CA ALA A 20 -0.51 -11.44 -20.34
C ALA A 20 -0.19 -10.01 -19.90
N MET A 21 -0.54 -9.68 -18.66
CA MET A 21 -0.17 -8.41 -18.04
C MET A 21 0.56 -8.66 -16.73
N GLY A 22 1.77 -8.14 -16.61
CA GLY A 22 2.62 -8.26 -15.44
C GLY A 22 2.85 -6.90 -14.79
N ASN A 23 2.74 -6.85 -13.46
CA ASN A 23 2.91 -5.61 -12.70
C ASN A 23 4.37 -5.26 -12.38
N SER A 24 5.33 -6.11 -12.76
CA SER A 24 6.74 -5.94 -12.44
C SER A 24 7.64 -6.72 -13.41
N SER A 25 8.91 -6.33 -13.48
CA SER A 25 9.93 -7.07 -14.23
C SER A 25 10.14 -8.50 -13.72
N TRP A 26 9.93 -8.72 -12.42
CA TRP A 26 9.98 -10.07 -11.84
C TRP A 26 8.84 -10.94 -12.36
N THR A 27 7.61 -10.40 -12.36
CA THR A 27 6.41 -11.10 -12.87
C THR A 27 6.55 -11.38 -14.37
N HIS A 28 7.07 -10.41 -15.12
CA HIS A 28 7.38 -10.58 -16.55
C HIS A 28 8.35 -11.73 -16.78
N CYS A 29 9.50 -11.72 -16.11
CA CYS A 29 10.49 -12.77 -16.25
C CYS A 29 9.93 -14.15 -15.87
N HIS A 30 9.01 -14.20 -14.90
CA HIS A 30 8.35 -15.43 -14.48
C HIS A 30 7.39 -15.96 -15.55
N ILE A 31 6.51 -15.09 -16.08
CA ILE A 31 5.55 -15.42 -17.14
C ILE A 31 6.28 -15.79 -18.43
N GLU A 32 7.29 -15.03 -18.85
CA GLU A 32 8.07 -15.32 -20.05
C GLU A 32 8.74 -16.71 -19.97
N LYS A 33 9.30 -17.06 -18.81
CA LYS A 33 9.95 -18.36 -18.60
C LYS A 33 8.96 -19.53 -18.59
N LEU A 34 7.79 -19.37 -17.99
CA LEU A 34 6.81 -20.45 -17.83
C LEU A 34 5.87 -20.56 -19.02
N TRP A 35 5.27 -19.45 -19.44
CA TRP A 35 4.17 -19.38 -20.39
C TRP A 35 4.66 -19.11 -21.82
N LYS A 36 5.91 -18.62 -21.99
CA LYS A 36 6.54 -18.30 -23.29
C LYS A 36 5.76 -17.29 -24.12
N ILE A 37 5.09 -16.35 -23.46
CA ILE A 37 4.40 -15.22 -24.06
C ILE A 37 4.94 -13.91 -23.48
N THR A 38 4.90 -12.85 -24.27
CA THR A 38 5.27 -11.50 -23.83
C THR A 38 4.13 -10.87 -23.03
N ASP A 39 4.43 -10.34 -21.85
CA ASP A 39 3.49 -9.59 -21.03
C ASP A 39 3.78 -8.08 -21.03
N TYR A 40 2.74 -7.30 -20.75
CA TYR A 40 2.82 -5.84 -20.70
C TYR A 40 2.48 -5.32 -19.30
N CYS A 41 3.08 -4.20 -18.92
CA CYS A 41 2.66 -3.51 -17.71
C CYS A 41 1.32 -2.79 -17.96
N PRO A 42 0.29 -2.99 -17.11
CA PRO A 42 -0.97 -2.32 -17.27
C PRO A 42 -0.79 -0.79 -17.13
N PRO A 43 -1.40 0.02 -18.02
CA PRO A 43 -1.31 1.48 -17.93
C PRO A 43 -2.04 1.98 -16.68
N CYS A 44 -1.53 3.07 -16.11
CA CYS A 44 -2.19 3.80 -15.03
C CYS A 44 -2.82 5.08 -15.61
N ASP A 45 -4.11 5.31 -15.35
CA ASP A 45 -4.75 6.57 -15.74
C ASP A 45 -4.28 7.70 -14.81
N THR A 46 -3.49 8.62 -15.37
CA THR A 46 -2.96 9.76 -14.64
C THR A 46 -3.77 11.03 -14.85
N LEU A 47 -4.73 11.06 -15.78
CA LEU A 47 -5.42 12.30 -16.15
C LEU A 47 -6.21 12.87 -14.96
N GLY A 48 -6.90 12.00 -14.21
CA GLY A 48 -7.62 12.40 -13.00
C GLY A 48 -6.72 12.87 -11.86
N LEU A 49 -5.44 12.47 -11.84
CA LEU A 49 -4.46 12.85 -10.83
C LEU A 49 -3.74 14.17 -11.16
N GLN A 50 -3.71 14.59 -12.43
CA GLN A 50 -3.08 15.85 -12.84
C GLN A 50 -3.89 17.09 -12.47
N VAL A 51 -5.19 16.93 -12.22
CA VAL A 51 -6.10 18.03 -11.83
C VAL A 51 -5.95 18.41 -10.35
N LEU A 52 -5.16 17.65 -9.58
CA LEU A 52 -5.01 17.85 -8.14
C LEU A 52 -4.13 19.07 -7.84
N LEU A 53 -4.67 20.04 -7.10
CA LEU A 53 -3.93 21.22 -6.63
C LEU A 53 -2.88 20.80 -5.60
N LEU A 54 -1.60 21.03 -5.89
CA LEU A 54 -0.47 20.63 -5.05
C LEU A 54 -0.22 21.57 -3.86
N GLU A 55 -0.86 22.75 -3.84
CA GLU A 55 -0.61 23.78 -2.83
C GLU A 55 -1.52 23.61 -1.62
N ARG A 56 -0.97 23.05 -0.54
CA ARG A 56 -1.63 22.99 0.77
C ARG A 56 -0.70 23.36 1.91
N SER A 57 -1.31 23.88 2.97
CA SER A 57 -0.64 24.00 4.26
C SER A 57 -0.34 22.60 4.81
N ILE A 58 0.94 22.26 4.83
CA ILE A 58 1.48 21.00 5.38
C ILE A 58 1.90 21.16 6.84
N ASN A 59 1.24 22.03 7.60
CA ASN A 59 1.56 22.27 9.02
C ASN A 59 0.42 21.76 9.93
N PRO A 60 0.66 20.73 10.76
CA PRO A 60 1.87 19.90 10.83
C PRO A 60 2.01 18.96 9.60
N PRO A 61 3.24 18.46 9.31
CA PRO A 61 3.47 17.60 8.14
C PRO A 61 2.67 16.30 8.24
N LYS A 62 2.17 15.83 7.09
CA LYS A 62 1.29 14.65 7.01
C LYS A 62 1.93 13.58 6.14
N LEU A 63 2.09 12.37 6.67
CA LEU A 63 2.50 11.17 5.95
C LEU A 63 1.27 10.30 5.75
N ILE A 64 0.97 9.92 4.51
CA ILE A 64 -0.28 9.21 4.19
C ILE A 64 0.06 7.87 3.57
N SER A 65 -0.36 6.79 4.24
CA SER A 65 -0.28 5.43 3.70
C SER A 65 -1.66 5.00 3.24
N VAL A 66 -1.88 5.03 1.92
CA VAL A 66 -3.13 4.57 1.29
C VAL A 66 -2.99 3.12 0.86
N ALA A 67 -3.53 2.18 1.62
CA ALA A 67 -3.50 0.75 1.32
C ALA A 67 -4.60 -0.02 2.04
N GLN A 68 -5.10 -1.11 1.45
CA GLN A 68 -6.00 -2.04 2.14
C GLN A 68 -5.30 -2.69 3.33
N PHE A 69 -6.00 -2.97 4.43
CA PHE A 69 -5.43 -3.55 5.66
C PHE A 69 -5.11 -5.04 5.53
N LEU A 70 -4.09 -5.35 4.71
CA LEU A 70 -3.64 -6.70 4.39
C LEU A 70 -2.22 -6.98 4.90
N PRO A 71 -1.87 -8.26 5.16
CA PRO A 71 -0.55 -8.64 5.70
C PRO A 71 0.61 -8.14 4.86
N GLU A 72 0.53 -8.26 3.54
CA GLU A 72 1.58 -7.89 2.60
C GLU A 72 1.86 -6.38 2.54
N LYS A 73 0.95 -5.55 3.08
CA LYS A 73 1.13 -4.10 3.16
C LYS A 73 1.96 -3.66 4.36
N ALA A 74 2.24 -4.59 5.29
CA ALA A 74 3.18 -4.43 6.39
C ALA A 74 2.99 -3.14 7.23
N HIS A 75 1.75 -2.76 7.53
CA HIS A 75 1.43 -1.53 8.30
C HIS A 75 2.16 -1.44 9.65
N SER A 76 2.37 -2.57 10.33
CA SER A 76 3.14 -2.60 11.58
C SER A 76 4.58 -2.14 11.39
N LEU A 77 5.22 -2.53 10.28
CA LEU A 77 6.58 -2.09 9.96
C LEU A 77 6.62 -0.59 9.66
N GLN A 78 5.58 -0.06 9.00
CA GLN A 78 5.46 1.38 8.77
C GLN A 78 5.34 2.15 10.09
N LEU A 79 4.56 1.66 11.05
CA LEU A 79 4.47 2.21 12.41
C LEU A 79 5.81 2.18 13.14
N GLU A 80 6.52 1.06 13.08
CA GLU A 80 7.84 0.92 13.69
C GLU A 80 8.84 1.91 13.08
N ALA A 81 8.92 1.97 11.75
CA ALA A 81 9.78 2.91 11.03
C ALA A 81 9.44 4.36 11.37
N PHE A 82 8.14 4.69 11.43
CA PHE A 82 7.67 6.02 11.83
C PHE A 82 8.08 6.36 13.28
N SER A 83 7.94 5.43 14.22
CA SER A 83 8.36 5.65 15.61
C SER A 83 9.86 5.90 15.73
N VAL A 84 10.68 5.26 14.90
CA VAL A 84 12.13 5.51 14.84
C VAL A 84 12.41 6.89 14.25
N ALA A 85 11.67 7.28 13.21
CA ALA A 85 11.83 8.60 12.58
C ALA A 85 11.46 9.73 13.56
N ILE A 86 10.33 9.63 14.26
CA ILE A 86 9.89 10.61 15.27
C ILE A 86 10.93 10.78 16.38
N LYS A 87 11.51 9.69 16.88
CA LYS A 87 12.54 9.75 17.93
C LYS A 87 13.84 10.43 17.50
N LYS A 88 14.11 10.47 16.20
CA LYS A 88 15.29 11.10 15.60
C LYS A 88 15.02 12.51 15.08
N LEU A 89 13.77 12.96 15.11
CA LEU A 89 13.37 14.27 14.62
C LEU A 89 13.86 15.35 15.59
N ASP A 90 14.57 16.35 15.08
CA ASP A 90 14.98 17.51 15.89
C ASP A 90 13.76 18.29 16.37
N SER A 91 13.83 18.83 17.59
CA SER A 91 12.73 19.58 18.21
C SER A 91 12.34 20.87 17.48
N GLU A 92 13.18 21.32 16.54
CA GLU A 92 12.90 22.48 15.69
C GLU A 92 11.86 22.20 14.61
N PHE A 93 11.65 20.93 14.25
CA PHE A 93 10.66 20.54 13.24
C PHE A 93 9.30 20.22 13.88
N PRO A 94 8.19 20.62 13.23
CA PRO A 94 6.87 20.23 13.67
C PRO A 94 6.72 18.71 13.60
N ARG A 95 6.18 18.12 14.66
CA ARG A 95 5.94 16.69 14.75
C ARG A 95 4.93 16.25 13.67
N PRO A 96 5.30 15.34 12.75
CA PRO A 96 4.42 14.92 11.67
C PRO A 96 3.33 13.95 12.16
N ARG A 97 2.22 13.88 11.40
CA ARG A 97 1.15 12.89 11.62
C ARG A 97 1.18 11.80 10.54
N LEU A 98 1.02 10.54 10.94
CA LEU A 98 0.90 9.39 10.06
C LEU A 98 -0.56 8.97 9.93
N LEU A 99 -1.08 9.02 8.71
CA LEU A 99 -2.47 8.77 8.36
C LEU A 99 -2.55 7.43 7.61
N PHE A 100 -3.08 6.39 8.25
CA PHE A 100 -3.38 5.13 7.58
C PHE A 100 -4.78 5.19 6.98
N VAL A 101 -4.86 5.07 5.66
CA VAL A 101 -6.12 5.15 4.92
C VAL A 101 -6.31 3.85 4.16
N GLY A 102 -7.35 3.09 4.51
CA GLY A 102 -7.50 1.75 3.98
C GLY A 102 -8.89 1.19 4.07
N SER A 103 -9.15 0.14 3.30
CA SER A 103 -10.39 -0.62 3.36
C SER A 103 -10.22 -1.95 4.09
N CYS A 104 -11.28 -2.39 4.79
CA CYS A 104 -11.40 -3.74 5.34
C CYS A 104 -12.49 -4.50 4.56
N ARG A 105 -12.16 -5.68 4.01
CA ARG A 105 -13.10 -6.48 3.23
C ARG A 105 -13.88 -7.48 4.08
N ASN A 106 -13.31 -7.87 5.21
CA ASN A 106 -13.87 -8.88 6.10
C ASN A 106 -13.40 -8.65 7.55
N GLU A 107 -13.88 -9.50 8.45
CA GLU A 107 -13.52 -9.46 9.88
C GLU A 107 -12.01 -9.65 10.13
N ALA A 108 -11.31 -10.41 9.28
CA ALA A 108 -9.87 -10.57 9.42
C ALA A 108 -9.12 -9.26 9.16
N ASP A 109 -9.53 -8.50 8.13
CA ASP A 109 -8.96 -7.17 7.84
C ASP A 109 -9.28 -6.19 8.99
N GLU A 110 -10.51 -6.24 9.53
CA GLU A 110 -10.92 -5.43 10.68
C GLU A 110 -10.08 -5.73 11.92
N LYS A 111 -9.85 -7.02 12.21
CA LYS A 111 -9.00 -7.45 13.33
C LYS A 111 -7.56 -6.98 13.15
N ARG A 112 -7.03 -7.02 11.92
CA ARG A 112 -5.69 -6.46 11.64
C ARG A 112 -5.63 -4.97 11.94
N LEU A 113 -6.64 -4.21 11.54
CA LEU A 113 -6.71 -2.79 11.87
C LEU A 113 -6.77 -2.55 13.39
N GLN A 114 -7.58 -3.30 14.14
CA GLN A 114 -7.63 -3.15 15.60
C GLN A 114 -6.29 -3.50 16.24
N ASN A 115 -5.62 -4.55 15.76
CA ASN A 115 -4.30 -4.95 16.25
C ASN A 115 -3.18 -3.92 15.98
N LEU A 116 -3.41 -2.92 15.12
CA LEU A 116 -2.46 -1.82 14.91
C LEU A 116 -2.51 -0.77 16.01
N LYS A 117 -3.56 -0.73 16.84
CA LYS A 117 -3.70 0.24 17.94
C LYS A 117 -2.77 -0.05 19.12
N ASP A 118 -2.63 -1.31 19.53
CA ASP A 118 -1.74 -1.64 20.66
C ASP A 118 -0.27 -1.23 20.39
N PRO A 119 0.29 -1.45 19.18
CA PRO A 119 1.61 -0.92 18.82
C PRO A 119 1.73 0.60 18.93
N THR A 120 0.71 1.41 18.57
CA THR A 120 0.84 2.87 18.64
C THR A 120 1.05 3.35 20.08
N VAL A 121 0.34 2.74 21.04
CA VAL A 121 0.50 2.99 22.47
C VAL A 121 1.88 2.56 22.95
N ARG A 122 2.29 1.33 22.62
CA ARG A 122 3.61 0.78 23.02
C ARG A 122 4.77 1.62 22.47
N LEU A 123 4.64 2.11 21.25
CA LEU A 123 5.64 2.92 20.57
C LEU A 123 5.57 4.41 20.95
N LYS A 124 4.55 4.84 21.73
CA LYS A 124 4.29 6.22 22.16
C LYS A 124 4.08 7.19 20.99
N VAL A 125 3.32 6.75 19.99
CA VAL A 125 2.96 7.52 18.79
C VAL A 125 1.44 7.59 18.56
N GLU A 126 0.65 7.28 19.60
CA GLU A 126 -0.82 7.28 19.51
C GLU A 126 -1.39 8.62 19.05
N GLU A 127 -0.87 9.74 19.57
CA GLU A 127 -1.32 11.09 19.20
C GLU A 127 -0.90 11.49 17.77
N ASP A 128 0.13 10.82 17.24
CA ASP A 128 0.70 11.10 15.93
C ASP A 128 0.09 10.25 14.81
N VAL A 129 -0.76 9.27 15.13
CA VAL A 129 -1.28 8.30 14.16
C VAL A 129 -2.81 8.33 14.10
N ASP A 130 -3.39 8.47 12.91
CA ASP A 130 -4.83 8.31 12.69
C ASP A 130 -5.13 7.17 11.71
N PHE A 131 -6.25 6.49 11.93
CA PHE A 131 -6.73 5.41 11.07
C PHE A 131 -8.07 5.77 10.42
N TYR A 132 -8.11 5.77 9.09
CA TYR A 132 -9.29 6.03 8.28
C TYR A 132 -9.70 4.75 7.56
N LYS A 133 -10.81 4.16 8.01
CA LYS A 133 -11.36 2.93 7.45
C LYS A 133 -12.47 3.22 6.43
N ASN A 134 -12.40 2.59 5.26
CA ASN A 134 -13.46 2.59 4.24
C ASN A 134 -13.91 4.00 3.81
N VAL A 135 -12.98 4.95 3.73
CA VAL A 135 -13.27 6.29 3.21
C VAL A 135 -13.41 6.27 1.69
N THR A 136 -14.23 7.18 1.16
CA THR A 136 -14.48 7.28 -0.29
C THR A 136 -13.30 7.93 -1.02
N TYR A 137 -13.19 7.69 -2.33
CA TYR A 137 -12.19 8.36 -3.16
C TYR A 137 -12.30 9.89 -3.08
N SER A 138 -13.51 10.44 -3.08
CA SER A 138 -13.74 11.88 -2.91
C SER A 138 -13.23 12.38 -1.57
N PHE A 139 -13.44 11.63 -0.47
CA PHE A 139 -12.91 12.00 0.84
C PHE A 139 -11.38 12.01 0.83
N ILE A 140 -10.74 10.98 0.27
CA ILE A 140 -9.28 10.93 0.16
C ILE A 140 -8.77 12.11 -0.66
N SER A 141 -9.39 12.33 -1.81
CA SER A 141 -8.99 13.40 -2.71
C SER A 141 -9.14 14.75 -2.00
N PHE A 142 -10.30 15.10 -1.44
CA PHE A 142 -10.54 16.41 -0.81
C PHE A 142 -9.83 16.65 0.52
N HIS A 143 -9.59 15.60 1.31
CA HIS A 143 -9.08 15.76 2.68
C HIS A 143 -7.57 15.52 2.77
N PHE A 144 -7.02 14.73 1.85
CA PHE A 144 -5.63 14.31 1.89
C PHE A 144 -4.81 14.76 0.68
N ILE A 145 -5.43 15.08 -0.47
CA ILE A 145 -4.71 15.33 -1.72
C ILE A 145 -4.98 16.72 -2.33
N PHE A 146 -6.20 17.02 -2.81
CA PHE A 146 -6.72 18.40 -2.95
C PHE A 146 -6.91 19.00 -1.61
#